data_AF-A0A527ZJ55-F1
#
_entry.id   AF-A0A527ZJ55-F1
#
_cell.length_a   1.000
_cell.length_b   1.000
_cell.length_c   1.000
_cell.angle_alpha   90.00
_cell.angle_beta   90.00
_cell.angle_gamma   90.00
#
_symmetry.space_group_name_H-M   'P 1'
#
loop_
_entity.id
_entity.type
_entity.pdbx_description
1 polymer ?
#
loop_
_entity_poly.entity_id
_entity_poly.type
_entity_poly.pdbx_seq_one_letter_code
_entity_poly.pdbx_strand_id
1 'polypeptide(L)'
;MTRLFEPIGCKVDLSTGAMANATGSYQKRFRDLDGLYADAAAFEAMRATWGERIAYEVSEFRPTEQSGDLIFGVTRMAPGKVGDEYFMTRGHIHNQADRPEIYYGQKGRGLMLMESPEGEVRIVPID
;
A
#
# COMPACT_ATOMS: atom_id res chain seq x y z
N MET A 1 5.98 -28.42 -16.09
CA MET A 1 7.31 -27.79 -16.22
C MET A 1 7.33 -26.57 -15.33
N THR A 2 8.36 -26.40 -14.51
CA THR A 2 8.53 -25.18 -13.69
C THR A 2 8.73 -23.99 -14.63
N ARG A 3 7.88 -22.96 -14.51
CA ARG A 3 8.05 -21.71 -15.25
C ARG A 3 9.25 -20.98 -14.65
N LEU A 4 10.30 -20.81 -15.43
CA LEU A 4 11.45 -20.00 -15.04
C LEU A 4 11.15 -18.53 -15.33
N PHE A 5 11.61 -17.65 -14.46
CA PHE A 5 11.54 -16.20 -14.65
C PHE A 5 12.96 -15.68 -14.95
N GLU A 6 13.12 -15.02 -16.10
CA GLU A 6 14.38 -14.39 -16.45
C GLU A 6 14.66 -13.19 -15.50
N PRO A 7 15.94 -12.90 -15.21
CA PRO A 7 16.31 -11.69 -14.47
C PRO A 7 15.75 -10.44 -15.14
N ILE A 8 15.24 -9.51 -14.33
CA ILE A 8 14.60 -8.29 -14.83
C ILE A 8 14.97 -7.08 -13.98
N GLY A 9 15.12 -5.93 -14.64
CA GLY A 9 15.26 -4.64 -13.97
C GLY A 9 13.90 -3.95 -13.86
N CYS A 10 13.53 -3.50 -12.66
CA CYS A 10 12.35 -2.68 -12.42
C CYS A 10 12.78 -1.26 -12.05
N LYS A 11 12.58 -0.31 -12.97
CA LYS A 11 12.86 1.11 -12.71
C LYS A 11 11.66 1.75 -12.02
N VAL A 12 11.90 2.43 -10.89
CA VAL A 12 10.90 3.22 -10.18
C VAL A 12 11.09 4.70 -10.52
N ASP A 13 10.04 5.35 -10.99
CA ASP A 13 10.00 6.80 -11.16
C ASP A 13 9.47 7.45 -9.89
N LEU A 14 10.35 8.12 -9.14
CA LEU A 14 9.99 8.77 -7.87
C LEU A 14 9.07 9.99 -8.04
N SER A 15 8.96 10.56 -9.24
CA SER A 15 8.04 11.68 -9.47
C SER A 15 6.59 11.21 -9.55
N THR A 16 6.36 10.05 -10.16
CA THR A 16 5.03 9.48 -10.44
C THR A 16 4.68 8.28 -9.58
N GLY A 17 5.64 7.64 -8.91
CA GLY A 17 5.48 6.36 -8.22
C GLY A 17 5.37 5.15 -9.15
N ALA A 18 5.51 5.34 -10.47
CA ALA A 18 5.35 4.26 -11.44
C ALA A 18 6.54 3.30 -11.43
N MET A 19 6.25 2.00 -11.57
CA MET A 19 7.27 0.95 -11.66
C MET A 19 7.22 0.27 -13.03
N ALA A 20 8.34 0.29 -13.75
CA ALA A 20 8.49 -0.43 -15.01
C ALA A 20 8.53 -1.95 -14.77
N ASN A 21 8.00 -2.72 -15.73
CA ASN A 21 7.93 -4.18 -15.69
C ASN A 21 7.13 -4.77 -14.52
N ALA A 22 6.22 -4.00 -13.93
CA ALA A 22 5.29 -4.52 -12.93
C ALA A 22 4.47 -5.69 -13.52
N THR A 23 4.30 -6.75 -12.75
CA THR A 23 3.47 -7.90 -13.14
C THR A 23 2.01 -7.72 -12.73
N GLY A 24 1.74 -6.76 -11.83
CA GLY A 24 0.41 -6.42 -11.37
C GLY A 24 0.34 -5.00 -10.84
N SER A 25 -0.85 -4.43 -10.82
CA SER A 25 -1.12 -3.14 -10.20
C SER A 25 -2.59 -3.02 -9.81
N TYR A 26 -2.88 -2.26 -8.76
CA TYR A 26 -4.24 -1.88 -8.42
C TYR A 26 -4.30 -0.46 -7.87
N GLN A 27 -5.50 0.12 -7.92
CA GLN A 27 -5.80 1.44 -7.38
C GLN A 27 -6.93 1.33 -6.36
N LYS A 28 -6.87 2.16 -5.32
CA LYS A 28 -7.98 2.39 -4.40
C LYS A 28 -8.44 3.82 -4.52
N ARG A 29 -9.70 3.96 -4.93
CA ARG A 29 -10.38 5.25 -4.92
C ARG A 29 -10.76 5.59 -3.49
N PHE A 30 -10.90 6.88 -3.19
CA PHE A 30 -11.23 7.32 -1.85
C PHE A 30 -12.53 6.69 -1.32
N ARG A 31 -13.54 6.51 -2.18
CA ARG A 31 -14.79 5.81 -1.83
C ARG A 31 -14.58 4.36 -1.40
N ASP A 32 -13.49 3.72 -1.82
CA ASP A 32 -13.18 2.33 -1.49
C ASP A 32 -12.57 2.22 -0.07
N LEU A 33 -12.41 3.33 0.65
CA LEU A 33 -11.90 3.41 2.03
C LEU A 33 -13.01 3.56 3.08
N ASP A 34 -14.26 3.30 2.67
CA ASP A 34 -15.42 3.31 3.55
C ASP A 34 -15.22 2.36 4.75
N GLY A 35 -15.59 2.87 5.93
CA GLY A 35 -15.44 2.19 7.22
C GLY A 35 -14.03 2.16 7.82
N LEU A 36 -13.03 2.84 7.23
CA LEU A 36 -11.66 2.85 7.77
C LEU A 36 -11.37 4.00 8.74
N TYR A 37 -12.03 5.14 8.54
CA TYR A 37 -11.78 6.34 9.34
C TYR A 37 -12.76 6.41 10.51
N ALA A 38 -12.27 6.80 11.68
CA ALA A 38 -13.06 6.92 12.90
C ALA A 38 -14.14 8.01 12.78
N ASP A 39 -13.83 9.13 12.12
CA ASP A 39 -14.80 10.18 11.83
C ASP A 39 -15.58 9.89 10.54
N ALA A 40 -16.63 9.07 10.67
CA ALA A 40 -17.51 8.71 9.55
C ALA A 40 -18.19 9.92 8.89
N ALA A 41 -18.50 10.97 9.66
CA ALA A 41 -19.15 12.17 9.12
C ALA A 41 -18.18 12.98 8.25
N ALA A 42 -16.93 13.15 8.71
CA ALA A 42 -15.88 13.77 7.91
C ALA A 42 -15.55 12.93 6.67
N PHE A 43 -15.54 11.60 6.78
CA PHE A 43 -15.34 10.71 5.64
C PHE A 43 -16.41 10.91 4.58
N GLU A 44 -17.69 10.85 4.95
CA GLU A 44 -18.80 11.00 4.00
C GLU A 44 -18.84 12.40 3.37
N ALA A 45 -18.58 13.45 4.15
CA ALA A 45 -18.46 14.81 3.62
C ALA A 45 -17.34 14.92 2.57
N MET A 46 -16.18 14.32 2.83
CA MET A 46 -15.07 14.31 1.89
C MET A 46 -15.35 13.42 0.67
N ARG A 47 -15.96 12.25 0.87
CA ARG A 47 -16.31 11.26 -0.16
C ARG A 47 -17.18 11.87 -1.27
N ALA A 48 -18.08 12.80 -0.92
CA ALA A 48 -18.90 13.51 -1.90
C ALA A 48 -18.08 14.24 -2.99
N THR A 49 -16.85 14.66 -2.69
CA THR A 49 -15.97 15.39 -3.63
C THR A 49 -14.73 14.60 -4.04
N TRP A 50 -14.25 13.71 -3.18
CA TRP A 50 -13.05 12.91 -3.39
C TRP A 50 -13.31 11.47 -3.84
N GLY A 51 -14.56 11.01 -3.86
CA GLY A 51 -14.92 9.60 -4.02
C GLY A 51 -14.24 8.88 -5.19
N GLU A 52 -14.10 9.55 -6.33
CA GLU A 52 -13.45 9.00 -7.54
C GLU A 52 -11.94 9.25 -7.63
N ARG A 53 -11.37 10.03 -6.73
CA ARG A 53 -9.92 10.29 -6.70
C ARG A 53 -9.19 9.07 -6.14
N ILE A 54 -8.03 8.78 -6.69
CA ILE A 54 -7.15 7.73 -6.20
C ILE A 54 -6.56 8.18 -4.86
N ALA A 55 -6.86 7.43 -3.80
CA ALA A 55 -6.26 7.64 -2.48
C ALA A 55 -4.87 7.00 -2.42
N TYR A 56 -4.72 5.80 -2.98
CA TYR A 56 -3.42 5.19 -3.21
C TYR A 56 -3.46 4.20 -4.36
N GLU A 57 -2.29 3.94 -4.92
CA GLU A 57 -2.06 2.95 -5.96
C GLU A 57 -0.84 2.11 -5.64
N VAL A 58 -0.89 0.85 -6.06
CA VAL A 58 0.15 -0.13 -5.81
C VAL A 58 0.52 -0.79 -7.12
N SER A 59 1.81 -0.91 -7.38
CA SER A 59 2.36 -1.76 -8.43
C SER A 59 3.24 -2.83 -7.80
N GLU A 60 3.16 -4.07 -8.27
CA GLU A 60 3.95 -5.17 -7.75
C GLU A 60 4.72 -5.90 -8.86
N PHE A 61 5.84 -6.48 -8.46
CA PHE A 61 6.53 -7.52 -9.20
C PHE A 61 6.40 -8.82 -8.41
N ARG A 62 5.64 -9.75 -8.98
CA ARG A 62 5.28 -11.06 -8.45
C ARG A 62 5.56 -12.09 -9.54
N PRO A 63 6.71 -12.78 -9.51
CA PRO A 63 7.07 -13.75 -10.53
C PRO A 63 6.14 -14.96 -10.48
N THR A 64 6.06 -15.63 -9.33
CA THR A 64 5.11 -16.71 -9.04
C THR A 64 4.62 -16.65 -7.58
N GLU A 65 3.90 -17.69 -7.13
CA GLU A 65 3.49 -17.87 -5.74
C GLU A 65 4.29 -18.99 -5.03
N GLN A 66 5.42 -19.40 -5.61
CA GLN A 66 6.27 -20.45 -5.05
C GLN A 66 7.06 -19.94 -3.84
N SER A 67 7.35 -20.85 -2.91
CA SER A 67 8.21 -20.54 -1.76
C SER A 67 9.61 -20.16 -2.24
N GLY A 68 10.17 -19.09 -1.66
CA GLY A 68 11.48 -18.55 -2.01
C GLY A 68 11.43 -17.40 -3.03
N ASP A 69 10.32 -17.21 -3.74
CA ASP A 69 10.14 -16.03 -4.58
C ASP A 69 10.11 -14.76 -3.72
N LEU A 70 10.79 -13.73 -4.20
CA LEU A 70 10.72 -12.39 -3.61
C LEU A 70 9.70 -11.56 -4.39
N ILE A 71 8.72 -11.06 -3.66
CA ILE A 71 7.74 -10.10 -4.16
C ILE A 71 8.11 -8.74 -3.60
N PHE A 72 8.08 -7.73 -4.46
CA PHE A 72 8.21 -6.34 -4.03
C PHE A 72 7.21 -5.47 -4.77
N GLY A 73 6.89 -4.32 -4.16
CA GLY A 73 5.97 -3.37 -4.75
C GLY A 73 6.31 -1.94 -4.42
N VAL A 74 5.67 -1.04 -5.16
CA VAL A 74 5.71 0.40 -4.94
C VAL A 74 4.29 0.84 -4.63
N THR A 75 4.13 1.49 -3.50
CA THR A 75 2.87 2.14 -3.12
C THR A 75 3.05 3.65 -3.23
N ARG A 76 2.16 4.31 -3.98
CA ARG A 76 2.06 5.77 -4.02
C ARG A 76 0.74 6.18 -3.37
N MET A 77 0.83 7.06 -2.39
CA MET A 77 -0.32 7.56 -1.63
C MET A 77 -0.54 9.04 -1.91
N ALA A 78 -1.80 9.45 -2.05
CA ALA A 78 -2.17 10.85 -2.03
C ALA A 78 -2.01 11.40 -0.60
N PRO A 79 -1.49 12.62 -0.42
CA PRO A 79 -1.50 13.29 0.87
C PRO A 79 -2.92 13.79 1.17
N GLY A 80 -3.33 13.72 2.44
CA GLY A 80 -4.64 14.22 2.87
C GLY A 80 -4.99 13.79 4.29
N LYS A 81 -6.13 14.28 4.76
CA LYS A 81 -6.73 13.89 6.02
C LYS A 81 -8.25 13.74 5.90
N VAL A 82 -8.80 12.89 6.74
CA VAL A 82 -10.23 12.80 7.06
C VAL A 82 -10.38 13.21 8.52
N GLY A 83 -10.92 14.40 8.77
CA GLY A 83 -10.85 15.01 10.10
C GLY A 83 -9.39 15.15 10.54
N ASP A 84 -9.02 14.49 11.64
CA ASP A 84 -7.66 14.49 12.18
C ASP A 84 -6.77 13.35 11.68
N GLU A 85 -7.35 12.33 11.03
CA GLU A 85 -6.65 11.13 10.57
C GLU A 85 -6.04 11.32 9.19
N TYR A 86 -4.77 10.96 9.03
CA TYR A 86 -4.12 10.97 7.71
C TYR A 86 -4.68 9.88 6.80
N PHE A 87 -4.60 10.10 5.49
CA PHE A 87 -4.91 9.06 4.52
C PHE A 87 -4.07 7.81 4.76
N MET A 88 -4.73 6.65 4.70
CA MET A 88 -4.13 5.36 5.00
C MET A 88 -4.41 4.32 3.92
N THR A 89 -3.64 3.25 3.92
CA THR A 89 -4.01 2.03 3.17
C THR A 89 -5.07 1.26 3.96
N ARG A 90 -5.66 0.22 3.36
CA ARG A 90 -6.64 -0.63 4.09
C ARG A 90 -6.01 -1.45 5.21
N GLY A 91 -4.70 -1.65 5.19
CA GLY A 91 -4.03 -2.65 6.03
C GLY A 91 -4.42 -4.09 5.67
N HIS A 92 -3.60 -5.04 6.09
CA HIS A 92 -3.90 -6.47 6.04
C HIS A 92 -2.92 -7.26 6.91
N ILE A 93 -3.27 -8.51 7.20
CA ILE A 93 -2.37 -9.50 7.79
C ILE A 93 -2.00 -10.50 6.69
N HIS A 94 -0.74 -10.92 6.65
CA HIS A 94 -0.31 -11.96 5.73
C HIS A 94 -1.02 -13.28 6.01
N ASN A 95 -1.46 -13.96 4.96
CA ASN A 95 -2.09 -15.28 5.09
C ASN A 95 -1.16 -16.32 5.73
N GLN A 96 0.15 -16.21 5.50
CA GLN A 96 1.19 -16.94 6.22
C GLN A 96 1.95 -15.97 7.13
N ALA A 97 1.81 -16.14 8.45
CA ALA A 97 2.32 -15.18 9.43
C ALA A 97 3.87 -15.12 9.50
N ASP A 98 4.57 -16.15 9.02
CA ASP A 98 6.04 -16.25 9.03
C ASP A 98 6.69 -15.59 7.79
N ARG A 99 5.99 -14.68 7.12
CA ARG A 99 6.47 -13.92 5.97
C ARG A 99 6.68 -12.46 6.40
N PRO A 100 7.91 -12.05 6.76
CA PRO A 100 8.18 -10.66 7.07
C PRO A 100 8.11 -9.80 5.79
N GLU A 101 7.88 -8.50 5.98
CA GLU A 101 7.96 -7.49 4.91
C GLU A 101 8.95 -6.39 5.32
N ILE A 102 9.65 -5.82 4.35
CA ILE A 102 10.56 -4.69 4.54
C ILE A 102 10.03 -3.52 3.72
N TYR A 103 9.86 -2.38 4.36
CA TYR A 103 9.48 -1.14 3.70
C TYR A 103 10.68 -0.20 3.61
N TYR A 104 10.83 0.44 2.45
CA TYR A 104 11.87 1.41 2.19
C TYR A 104 11.23 2.70 1.66
N GLY A 105 11.34 3.78 2.43
CA GLY A 105 10.85 5.09 2.05
C GLY A 105 11.65 5.65 0.89
N GLN A 106 10.96 5.98 -0.19
CA GLN A 106 11.58 6.43 -1.44
C GLN A 106 11.36 7.93 -1.70
N LYS A 107 10.23 8.47 -1.24
CA LYS A 107 9.88 9.88 -1.35
C LYS A 107 8.69 10.22 -0.44
N GLY A 108 8.77 11.37 0.21
CA GLY A 108 7.73 11.86 1.12
C GLY A 108 8.08 11.51 2.56
N ARG A 109 7.08 11.53 3.44
CA ARG A 109 7.21 11.08 4.83
C ARG A 109 5.88 10.48 5.26
N GLY A 110 5.95 9.42 6.04
CA GLY A 110 4.79 8.72 6.54
C GLY A 110 5.12 7.83 7.72
N LEU A 111 4.14 7.01 8.07
CA LEU A 111 4.23 6.07 9.19
C LEU A 111 3.68 4.73 8.74
N MET A 112 4.26 3.66 9.25
CA MET A 112 3.64 2.35 9.26
C MET A 112 3.04 2.09 10.64
N LEU A 113 1.73 1.87 10.66
CA LEU A 113 1.00 1.41 11.84
C LEU A 113 0.83 -0.11 11.73
N MET A 114 1.20 -0.83 12.78
CA MET A 114 1.10 -2.27 12.89
C MET A 114 0.31 -2.65 14.13
N GLU A 115 -0.42 -3.76 14.06
CA GLU A 115 -1.17 -4.35 15.15
C GLU A 115 -0.88 -5.86 15.20
N SER A 116 -0.56 -6.39 16.38
CA SER A 116 -0.42 -7.83 16.59
C SER A 116 -1.79 -8.51 16.75
N PRO A 117 -1.91 -9.84 16.58
CA PRO A 117 -3.16 -10.56 16.87
C PRO A 117 -3.70 -10.36 18.30
N GLU A 118 -2.83 -10.01 19.25
CA GLU A 118 -3.17 -9.69 20.64
C GLU A 118 -3.56 -8.22 20.86
N GLY A 119 -3.55 -7.39 19.80
CA GLY A 119 -3.89 -5.97 19.83
C GLY A 119 -2.73 -5.04 20.21
N GLU A 120 -1.48 -5.52 20.20
CA GLU A 120 -0.33 -4.66 20.46
C GLU A 120 -0.08 -3.75 19.25
N VAL A 121 -0.10 -2.44 19.46
CA VAL A 121 0.11 -1.45 18.41
C VAL A 121 1.55 -0.93 18.40
N ARG A 122 2.15 -0.85 17.21
CA ARG A 122 3.47 -0.26 16.99
C ARG A 122 3.45 0.68 15.80
N ILE A 123 4.25 1.75 15.89
CA ILE A 123 4.42 2.74 14.83
C ILE A 123 5.89 2.80 14.44
N VAL A 124 6.17 2.75 13.14
CA VAL A 124 7.52 2.92 12.59
C VAL A 124 7.49 4.06 11.56
N PRO A 125 8.36 5.07 11.68
CA PRO A 125 8.51 6.10 10.65
C PRO A 125 9.01 5.51 9.33
N ILE A 126 8.47 6.02 8.23
CA ILE A 126 8.91 5.71 6.87
C ILE A 126 9.26 7.04 6.19
N ASP A 127 10.56 7.34 6.12
CA ASP A 127 11.15 8.55 5.54
C ASP A 127 11.80 8.27 4.18
#